data_AF-A0A944C8M3-F1
#
_entry.id   AF-A0A944C8M3-F1
#
_cell.length_a   1.000
_cell.length_b   1.000
_cell.length_c   1.000
_cell.angle_alpha   90.00
_cell.angle_beta   90.00
_cell.angle_gamma   90.00
#
_symmetry.space_group_name_H-M   'P 1'
#
loop_
_entity.id
_entity.type
_entity.pdbx_description
1 polymer ?
#
loop_
_entity_poly.entity_id
_entity_poly.type
_entity_poly.pdbx_seq_one_letter_code
_entity_poly.pdbx_strand_id
1 'polypeptide(L)'
;MQLGAGAHESTLHLQGETEVIEQTAAEALWDIFVSSAEASATFSVSGNKRIITANGYPNIAPGKFPNRGNPHAINKKNYQLAIPLEPKRKSRATDIGNKPFGIALNGVLMDPGTAETWQNDRRSGWNYEAKGRACRLGLDKFNAHVQPDGTYHYHGIPTGLLAQNGGRKTPALIGYAADGFPIYGNYGYSDPAKPSSMKKLNSSYAIKSGTRPSGPGGSYNGVFTQDYAYQDGRGDLDQCNGRFAVTPEYPDGTYHYVLTDSFPFIPRCWMGSPDQSFSRLKGGGEARRARLAGRGERPAQGAEMRSARGTGPRPDGARRGGKMPCSGS
;
A
#
# COMPACT_ATOMS: atom_id res chain seq x y z
N MET A 1 0.62 -36.64 -12.20
CA MET A 1 0.69 -36.86 -10.74
C MET A 1 0.09 -35.62 -10.08
N GLN A 2 -1.11 -35.76 -9.55
CA GLN A 2 -1.95 -34.69 -9.01
C GLN A 2 -1.45 -34.36 -7.60
N LEU A 3 -0.93 -33.15 -7.34
CA LEU A 3 -0.68 -32.71 -5.96
C LEU A 3 -1.96 -32.06 -5.43
N GLY A 4 -2.54 -32.70 -4.42
CA GLY A 4 -3.81 -32.34 -3.80
C GLY A 4 -3.73 -31.06 -2.98
N ALA A 5 -4.87 -30.38 -2.91
CA ALA A 5 -5.13 -29.30 -1.98
C ALA A 5 -5.30 -29.87 -0.55
N GLY A 6 -4.41 -29.48 0.34
CA GLY A 6 -4.40 -29.74 1.78
C GLY A 6 -3.03 -29.27 2.28
N ALA A 7 -2.85 -28.49 3.34
CA ALA A 7 -3.70 -28.15 4.45
C ALA A 7 -3.47 -26.67 4.84
N HIS A 8 -4.51 -26.01 5.33
CA HIS A 8 -4.38 -24.76 6.08
C HIS A 8 -4.90 -25.06 7.48
N GLU A 9 -4.00 -25.38 8.40
CA GLU A 9 -4.32 -25.42 9.82
C GLU A 9 -3.07 -25.04 10.61
N SER A 10 -2.74 -23.75 10.60
CA SER A 10 -1.86 -23.18 11.63
C SER A 10 -2.73 -22.28 12.51
N THR A 11 -3.39 -22.88 13.50
CA THR A 11 -4.15 -22.19 14.56
C THR A 11 -3.25 -21.59 15.65
N LEU A 12 -1.92 -21.64 15.47
CA LEU A 12 -0.97 -21.06 16.42
C LEU A 12 -0.92 -19.54 16.26
N HIS A 13 -1.25 -18.84 17.34
CA HIS A 13 -1.13 -17.40 17.46
C HIS A 13 0.35 -16.99 17.26
N LEU A 14 0.58 -16.04 16.35
CA LEU A 14 1.93 -15.54 16.09
C LEU A 14 2.38 -14.63 17.25
N GLN A 15 3.69 -14.57 17.51
CA GLN A 15 4.25 -13.73 18.58
C GLN A 15 3.76 -12.28 18.45
N GLY A 16 2.87 -11.85 19.34
CA GLY A 16 2.25 -10.51 19.36
C GLY A 16 0.74 -10.48 19.12
N GLU A 17 0.10 -11.61 18.79
CA GLU A 17 -1.36 -11.73 18.72
C GLU A 17 -1.91 -12.16 20.08
N THR A 18 -2.67 -11.28 20.74
CA THR A 18 -3.39 -11.62 21.98
C THR A 18 -4.80 -12.08 21.64
N GLU A 19 -5.21 -13.21 22.21
CA GLU A 19 -6.59 -13.67 22.21
C GLU A 19 -7.39 -12.78 23.17
N VAL A 20 -8.46 -12.13 22.70
CA VAL A 20 -9.31 -11.32 23.58
C VAL A 20 -10.27 -12.26 24.31
N ILE A 21 -9.90 -12.65 25.52
CA ILE A 21 -10.82 -13.24 26.50
C ILE A 21 -11.56 -12.07 27.15
N GLU A 22 -12.89 -12.10 27.23
CA GLU A 22 -13.67 -11.08 27.95
C GLU A 22 -13.19 -11.00 29.42
N GLN A 23 -12.51 -9.91 29.80
CA GLN A 23 -11.98 -9.71 31.16
C GLN A 23 -12.53 -8.44 31.83
N THR A 24 -12.67 -8.55 33.16
CA THR A 24 -13.51 -7.73 34.05
C THR A 24 -12.89 -6.40 34.49
N ALA A 25 -13.72 -5.49 35.02
CA ALA A 25 -13.43 -4.09 35.38
C ALA A 25 -12.23 -3.84 36.34
N ALA A 26 -11.63 -4.86 36.94
CA ALA A 26 -10.49 -4.70 37.85
C ALA A 26 -9.13 -4.60 37.12
N GLU A 27 -9.02 -5.06 35.88
CA GLU A 27 -7.78 -4.93 35.08
C GLU A 27 -7.66 -3.57 34.36
N ALA A 28 -8.78 -2.82 34.26
CA ALA A 28 -8.85 -1.48 33.69
C ALA A 28 -8.04 -0.41 34.48
N LEU A 29 -7.55 -0.75 35.67
CA LEU A 29 -6.82 0.18 36.55
C LEU A 29 -5.28 0.10 36.41
N TRP A 30 -4.73 -0.94 35.78
CA TRP A 30 -3.29 -1.02 35.47
C TRP A 30 -2.90 -0.20 34.22
N ASP A 31 -3.85 0.09 33.32
CA ASP A 31 -3.68 0.94 32.14
C ASP A 31 -3.51 2.45 32.47
N ILE A 32 -3.63 2.84 33.75
CA ILE A 32 -3.57 4.25 34.16
C ILE A 32 -2.13 4.75 34.37
N PHE A 33 -1.14 3.87 34.54
CA PHE A 33 0.23 4.28 34.88
C PHE A 33 1.37 3.71 34.03
N VAL A 34 1.07 2.96 32.97
CA VAL A 34 2.09 2.59 31.98
C VAL A 34 2.07 3.62 30.86
N SER A 35 3.06 4.51 30.83
CA SER A 35 3.41 5.22 29.59
C SER A 35 3.98 4.19 28.60
N SER A 36 3.10 3.36 28.04
CA SER A 36 3.45 2.53 26.91
C SER A 36 3.82 3.49 25.78
N ALA A 37 4.89 3.23 25.06
CA ALA A 37 4.96 3.73 23.70
C ALA A 37 3.66 3.25 23.03
N GLU A 38 2.73 4.16 22.72
CA GLU A 38 1.46 3.82 22.07
C GLU A 38 1.79 2.84 20.94
N ALA A 39 1.36 1.57 21.07
CA ALA A 39 1.65 0.58 20.04
C ALA A 39 1.17 1.15 18.69
N SER A 40 2.08 1.27 17.72
CA SER A 40 1.76 1.86 16.42
C SER A 40 0.68 1.05 15.68
N ALA A 41 0.62 -0.24 15.98
CA ALA A 41 -0.49 -1.12 15.69
C ALA A 41 -0.65 -2.20 16.76
N THR A 42 -1.88 -2.68 16.93
CA THR A 42 -2.24 -3.89 17.65
C THR A 42 -2.93 -4.84 16.68
N PHE A 43 -2.59 -6.13 16.76
CA PHE A 43 -3.21 -7.20 16.01
C PHE A 43 -3.84 -8.17 17.00
N SER A 44 -5.14 -8.39 16.88
CA SER A 44 -5.88 -9.36 17.70
C SER A 44 -6.72 -10.27 16.81
N VAL A 45 -7.22 -11.36 17.37
CA VAL A 45 -8.09 -12.29 16.66
C VAL A 45 -9.50 -12.17 17.22
N SER A 46 -10.50 -12.12 16.33
CA SER A 46 -11.91 -12.18 16.69
C SER A 46 -12.65 -13.01 15.66
N GLY A 47 -13.13 -14.18 16.08
CA GLY A 47 -13.70 -15.18 15.18
C GLY A 47 -12.71 -15.57 14.08
N ASN A 48 -13.15 -15.53 12.82
CA ASN A 48 -12.33 -15.87 11.66
C ASN A 48 -11.56 -14.69 11.06
N LYS A 49 -11.37 -13.61 11.83
CA LYS A 49 -10.69 -12.39 11.38
C LYS A 49 -9.54 -12.02 12.30
N ARG A 50 -8.47 -11.50 11.68
CA ARG A 50 -7.49 -10.67 12.37
C ARG A 50 -7.98 -9.23 12.37
N ILE A 51 -8.14 -8.65 13.56
CA ILE A 51 -8.51 -7.26 13.80
C ILE A 51 -7.25 -6.44 14.01
N ILE A 52 -7.18 -5.28 13.37
CA ILE A 52 -6.00 -4.43 13.37
C ILE A 52 -6.41 -3.02 13.74
N THR A 53 -5.92 -2.54 14.87
CA THR A 53 -5.99 -1.13 15.25
C THR A 53 -4.64 -0.50 15.04
N ALA A 54 -4.57 0.66 14.38
CA ALA A 54 -3.28 1.29 14.09
C ALA A 54 -3.39 2.80 13.94
N ASN A 55 -2.35 3.53 14.35
CA ASN A 55 -2.30 4.98 14.25
C ASN A 55 -1.53 5.48 13.01
N GLY A 56 -1.03 4.59 12.16
CA GLY A 56 -0.33 4.95 10.92
C GLY A 56 1.03 5.62 11.13
N TYR A 57 1.55 5.64 12.36
CA TYR A 57 2.86 6.22 12.69
C TYR A 57 3.86 5.10 12.98
N PRO A 58 5.01 5.01 12.28
CA PRO A 58 5.94 3.90 12.46
C PRO A 58 6.59 3.89 13.85
N ASN A 59 6.89 2.69 14.35
CA ASN A 59 7.65 2.44 15.58
C ASN A 59 9.12 2.93 15.51
N ILE A 60 9.68 3.08 14.30
CA ILE A 60 10.96 3.76 14.06
C ILE A 60 10.67 5.17 13.54
N ALA A 61 11.30 6.18 14.14
CA ALA A 61 11.14 7.57 13.73
C ALA A 61 11.31 7.73 12.19
N PRO A 62 10.30 8.29 11.50
CA PRO A 62 10.31 8.42 10.04
C PRO A 62 11.34 9.48 9.59
N GLY A 63 11.47 9.66 8.26
CA GLY A 63 12.16 10.84 7.73
C GLY A 63 11.57 12.16 8.26
N LYS A 64 12.33 13.25 8.12
CA LYS A 64 11.81 14.58 8.45
C LYS A 64 10.78 15.00 7.40
N PHE A 65 9.57 15.29 7.86
CA PHE A 65 8.46 15.81 7.06
C PHE A 65 7.83 17.00 7.81
N PRO A 66 7.49 18.11 7.14
CA PRO A 66 7.67 18.35 5.70
C PRO A 66 9.14 18.49 5.29
N ASN A 67 9.43 18.24 4.01
CA ASN A 67 10.74 18.43 3.39
C ASN A 67 10.62 18.96 1.96
N ARG A 68 11.74 19.24 1.30
CA ARG A 68 11.76 19.83 -0.06
C ARG A 68 11.02 18.99 -1.11
N GLY A 69 10.97 17.67 -0.95
CA GLY A 69 10.30 16.75 -1.88
C GLY A 69 8.87 16.38 -1.47
N ASN A 70 8.43 16.75 -0.27
CA ASN A 70 7.10 16.47 0.26
C ASN A 70 6.71 17.53 1.30
N PRO A 71 5.77 18.45 0.98
CA PRO A 71 5.43 19.58 1.83
C PRO A 71 4.47 19.23 2.99
N HIS A 72 4.09 17.97 3.15
CA HIS A 72 3.08 17.55 4.13
C HIS A 72 3.71 17.08 5.44
N ALA A 73 3.01 17.33 6.55
CA ALA A 73 3.36 16.83 7.87
C ALA A 73 2.61 15.53 8.19
N ILE A 74 3.26 14.62 8.92
CA ILE A 74 2.64 13.35 9.33
C ILE A 74 1.57 13.63 10.39
N ASN A 75 0.39 13.08 10.19
CA ASN A 75 -0.69 13.06 11.18
C ASN A 75 -1.03 11.62 11.54
N LYS A 76 -1.10 11.32 12.84
CA LYS A 76 -1.62 10.04 13.33
C LYS A 76 -3.06 9.84 12.82
N LYS A 77 -3.39 8.58 12.54
CA LYS A 77 -4.68 8.11 12.04
C LYS A 77 -5.34 7.23 13.12
N ASN A 78 -6.50 6.70 12.81
CA ASN A 78 -7.19 5.72 13.64
C ASN A 78 -7.77 4.64 12.70
N TYR A 79 -6.91 3.74 12.26
CA TYR A 79 -7.30 2.61 11.42
C TYR A 79 -7.95 1.54 12.28
N GLN A 80 -9.10 1.07 11.83
CA GLN A 80 -9.79 -0.11 12.34
C GLN A 80 -10.01 -1.02 11.14
N LEU A 81 -9.13 -2.01 11.00
CA LEU A 81 -9.12 -2.91 9.86
C LEU A 81 -9.44 -4.32 10.33
N ALA A 82 -9.96 -5.10 9.41
CA ALA A 82 -10.11 -6.53 9.61
C ALA A 82 -9.60 -7.22 8.35
N ILE A 83 -9.00 -8.40 8.50
CA ILE A 83 -8.61 -9.25 7.38
C ILE A 83 -8.97 -10.71 7.71
N PRO A 84 -9.20 -11.57 6.71
CA PRO A 84 -9.38 -13.00 6.95
C PRO A 84 -8.19 -13.58 7.74
N LEU A 85 -8.48 -14.34 8.80
CA LEU A 85 -7.45 -15.08 9.54
C LEU A 85 -6.90 -16.25 8.70
N GLU A 86 -7.79 -16.90 7.95
CA GLU A 86 -7.51 -18.00 7.03
C GLU A 86 -7.82 -17.58 5.58
N PRO A 87 -6.91 -16.85 4.91
CA PRO A 87 -7.11 -16.40 3.55
C PRO A 87 -7.15 -17.57 2.57
N LYS A 88 -8.11 -17.56 1.64
CA LYS A 88 -8.25 -18.59 0.60
C LYS A 88 -7.78 -18.06 -0.75
N ARG A 89 -6.85 -18.77 -1.38
CA ARG A 89 -6.34 -18.42 -2.71
C ARG A 89 -7.41 -18.69 -3.76
N LYS A 90 -7.65 -17.74 -4.64
CA LYS A 90 -8.52 -17.83 -5.81
C LYS A 90 -7.74 -18.26 -7.04
N SER A 91 -8.46 -18.75 -8.04
CA SER A 91 -7.89 -19.05 -9.37
C SER A 91 -7.61 -17.80 -10.21
N ARG A 92 -8.15 -16.64 -9.82
CA ARG A 92 -7.99 -15.37 -10.53
C ARG A 92 -7.55 -14.28 -9.57
N ALA A 93 -6.61 -13.47 -10.02
CA ALA A 93 -6.18 -12.26 -9.33
C ALA A 93 -7.31 -11.23 -9.25
N THR A 94 -7.40 -10.54 -8.13
CA THR A 94 -8.25 -9.37 -7.86
C THR A 94 -7.39 -8.12 -7.99
N ASP A 95 -7.75 -7.23 -8.90
CA ASP A 95 -7.04 -5.95 -9.08
C ASP A 95 -7.13 -5.09 -7.80
N ILE A 96 -6.03 -4.41 -7.47
CA ILE A 96 -5.97 -3.57 -6.27
C ILE A 96 -6.83 -2.30 -6.39
N GLY A 97 -7.00 -1.78 -7.60
CA GLY A 97 -7.59 -0.49 -7.87
C GLY A 97 -6.91 0.63 -7.08
N ASN A 98 -7.71 1.59 -6.59
CA ASN A 98 -7.21 2.67 -5.74
C ASN A 98 -7.39 2.34 -4.25
N LYS A 99 -6.70 1.31 -3.76
CA LYS A 99 -6.70 0.91 -2.34
C LYS A 99 -5.27 0.67 -1.86
N PRO A 100 -4.98 0.78 -0.55
CA PRO A 100 -3.75 0.23 0.00
C PRO A 100 -3.74 -1.29 -0.18
N PHE A 101 -2.57 -1.86 -0.43
CA PHE A 101 -2.39 -3.30 -0.65
C PHE A 101 -2.53 -4.08 0.66
N GLY A 102 -2.03 -3.51 1.75
CA GLY A 102 -1.98 -4.13 3.05
C GLY A 102 -1.49 -3.14 4.11
N ILE A 103 -1.21 -3.66 5.30
CA ILE A 103 -0.69 -2.92 6.43
C ILE A 103 0.54 -3.63 6.98
N ALA A 104 1.59 -2.86 7.26
CA ALA A 104 2.81 -3.34 7.87
C ALA A 104 2.58 -3.65 9.37
N LEU A 105 3.42 -4.51 9.96
CA LEU A 105 3.36 -4.84 11.39
C LEU A 105 3.52 -3.62 12.30
N ASN A 106 4.14 -2.54 11.80
CA ASN A 106 4.22 -1.27 12.52
C ASN A 106 3.03 -0.33 12.27
N GLY A 107 1.94 -0.78 11.65
CA GLY A 107 0.72 0.00 11.49
C GLY A 107 0.68 0.97 10.30
N VAL A 108 1.73 1.02 9.50
CA VAL A 108 1.81 1.89 8.32
C VAL A 108 1.25 1.16 7.09
N LEU A 109 0.40 1.85 6.32
CA LEU A 109 -0.18 1.30 5.10
C LEU A 109 0.86 1.10 4.00
N MET A 110 0.70 0.05 3.20
CA MET A 110 1.47 -0.19 1.98
C MET A 110 0.62 0.20 0.77
N ASP A 111 1.06 1.19 0.02
CA ASP A 111 0.35 1.71 -1.13
C ASP A 111 1.22 1.59 -2.40
N PRO A 112 0.89 0.67 -3.32
CA PRO A 112 1.70 0.52 -4.52
C PRO A 112 1.45 1.62 -5.55
N GLY A 113 0.25 2.22 -5.56
CA GLY A 113 -0.17 3.15 -6.60
C GLY A 113 0.30 4.57 -6.32
N THR A 114 0.54 5.34 -7.37
CA THR A 114 0.60 6.81 -7.28
C THR A 114 -0.73 7.38 -7.75
N ALA A 115 -1.09 8.57 -7.26
CA ALA A 115 -2.16 9.35 -7.86
C ALA A 115 -1.69 10.10 -9.14
N GLU A 116 -0.40 10.01 -9.45
CA GLU A 116 0.27 10.75 -10.52
C GLU A 116 0.02 10.07 -11.86
N THR A 117 -0.71 10.77 -12.73
CA THR A 117 -1.09 10.28 -14.05
C THR A 117 -0.53 11.18 -15.14
N TRP A 118 -0.32 10.64 -16.33
CA TRP A 118 0.19 11.43 -17.45
C TRP A 118 -0.72 12.64 -17.71
N GLN A 119 -0.13 13.83 -17.74
CA GLN A 119 -0.84 15.12 -17.86
C GLN A 119 -1.89 15.40 -16.77
N ASN A 120 -1.78 14.74 -15.60
CA ASN A 120 -2.79 14.77 -14.54
C ASN A 120 -4.18 14.27 -14.99
N ASP A 121 -4.24 13.47 -16.05
CA ASP A 121 -5.47 12.84 -16.51
C ASP A 121 -5.53 11.38 -16.10
N ARG A 122 -6.39 11.08 -15.11
CA ARG A 122 -6.67 9.70 -14.66
C ARG A 122 -7.27 8.83 -15.76
N ARG A 123 -7.89 9.43 -16.79
CA ARG A 123 -8.46 8.72 -17.94
C ARG A 123 -7.41 8.38 -19.00
N SER A 124 -6.19 8.90 -18.88
CA SER A 124 -5.10 8.59 -19.80
C SER A 124 -4.74 7.11 -19.83
N GLY A 125 -4.98 6.40 -18.72
CA GLY A 125 -4.53 5.02 -18.54
C GLY A 125 -3.02 4.90 -18.31
N TRP A 126 -2.29 6.00 -18.07
CA TRP A 126 -0.85 6.04 -17.84
C TRP A 126 -0.54 6.60 -16.44
N ASN A 127 -0.02 5.74 -15.56
CA ASN A 127 0.31 6.09 -14.17
C ASN A 127 1.83 6.10 -13.97
N TYR A 128 2.36 7.14 -13.34
CA TYR A 128 3.78 7.22 -13.03
C TYR A 128 4.17 6.26 -11.91
N GLU A 129 5.34 5.64 -12.02
CA GLU A 129 5.87 4.81 -10.96
C GLU A 129 6.47 5.62 -9.81
N ALA A 130 6.07 5.29 -8.58
CA ALA A 130 6.50 5.96 -7.35
C ALA A 130 8.02 5.98 -7.15
N LYS A 131 8.67 4.91 -7.62
CA LYS A 131 10.13 4.73 -7.58
C LYS A 131 10.79 4.94 -8.95
N GLY A 132 10.03 5.43 -9.93
CA GLY A 132 10.53 5.78 -11.26
C GLY A 132 11.33 7.08 -11.23
N ARG A 133 12.23 7.26 -12.21
CA ARG A 133 13.08 8.46 -12.30
C ARG A 133 12.29 9.75 -12.59
N ALA A 134 11.06 9.63 -13.08
CA ALA A 134 10.23 10.75 -13.51
C ALA A 134 9.46 11.44 -12.37
N CYS A 135 9.09 10.71 -11.31
CA CYS A 135 8.40 11.27 -10.15
C CYS A 135 9.24 11.13 -8.90
N ARG A 136 9.65 12.27 -8.35
CA ARG A 136 10.30 12.36 -7.03
C ARG A 136 9.22 12.63 -5.98
N LEU A 137 8.58 11.59 -5.47
CA LEU A 137 7.51 11.69 -4.44
C LEU A 137 8.01 12.11 -3.04
N GLY A 138 9.27 12.55 -2.91
CA GLY A 138 9.86 12.88 -1.63
C GLY A 138 9.93 11.70 -0.66
N LEU A 139 10.14 10.48 -1.17
CA LEU A 139 10.31 9.28 -0.34
C LEU A 139 11.46 9.47 0.66
N ASP A 140 11.26 9.05 1.90
CA ASP A 140 12.31 8.97 2.89
C ASP A 140 13.17 7.70 2.74
N LYS A 141 14.14 7.53 3.65
CA LYS A 141 15.04 6.37 3.69
C LYS A 141 14.34 5.02 3.90
N PHE A 142 13.05 5.04 4.27
CA PHE A 142 12.23 3.85 4.50
C PHE A 142 11.26 3.56 3.34
N ASN A 143 11.42 4.26 2.20
CA ASN A 143 10.56 4.16 1.02
C ASN A 143 9.11 4.64 1.28
N ALA A 144 8.91 5.61 2.17
CA ALA A 144 7.60 6.17 2.47
C ALA A 144 7.54 7.68 2.26
N HIS A 145 6.33 8.19 2.06
CA HIS A 145 6.07 9.63 2.08
C HIS A 145 4.71 9.93 2.73
N VAL A 146 4.38 11.22 2.80
CA VAL A 146 3.16 11.73 3.42
C VAL A 146 2.18 12.22 2.36
N GLN A 147 0.91 11.83 2.45
CA GLN A 147 -0.16 12.38 1.59
C GLN A 147 -0.62 13.76 2.09
N PRO A 148 -1.35 14.53 1.27
CA PRO A 148 -1.91 15.82 1.69
C PRO A 148 -2.79 15.79 2.94
N ASP A 149 -3.37 14.64 3.27
CA ASP A 149 -4.16 14.46 4.49
C ASP A 149 -3.31 14.09 5.73
N GLY A 150 -1.98 14.02 5.58
CA GLY A 150 -1.02 13.64 6.60
C GLY A 150 -0.73 12.14 6.72
N THR A 151 -1.27 11.29 5.84
CA THR A 151 -1.03 9.84 5.89
C THR A 151 0.40 9.49 5.48
N TYR A 152 1.20 8.99 6.41
CA TYR A 152 2.49 8.34 6.11
C TYR A 152 2.26 6.90 5.62
N HIS A 153 2.86 6.52 4.49
CA HIS A 153 2.65 5.22 3.85
C HIS A 153 3.84 4.80 2.98
N TYR A 154 4.03 3.48 2.83
CA TYR A 154 5.12 2.89 2.06
C TYR A 154 4.77 2.73 0.57
N HIS A 155 5.74 3.01 -0.31
CA HIS A 155 5.74 2.68 -1.74
C HIS A 155 6.77 1.59 -2.12
N GLY A 156 7.40 0.99 -1.12
CA GLY A 156 8.37 -0.08 -1.30
C GLY A 156 8.66 -0.79 0.01
N ILE A 157 9.75 -1.57 0.02
CA ILE A 157 10.15 -2.33 1.21
C ILE A 157 10.43 -1.38 2.39
N PRO A 158 9.73 -1.52 3.54
CA PRO A 158 9.99 -0.72 4.72
C PRO A 158 11.32 -1.15 5.37
N THR A 159 12.43 -0.54 4.96
CA THR A 159 13.79 -1.02 5.27
C THR A 159 14.08 -1.11 6.76
N GLY A 160 13.50 -0.22 7.57
CA GLY A 160 13.61 -0.28 9.03
C GLY A 160 12.93 -1.52 9.63
N LEU A 161 11.69 -1.78 9.21
CA LEU A 161 10.94 -2.96 9.66
C LEU A 161 11.56 -4.26 9.11
N LEU A 162 12.02 -4.25 7.87
CA LEU A 162 12.78 -5.38 7.29
C LEU A 162 13.99 -5.73 8.16
N ALA A 163 14.77 -4.73 8.58
CA ALA A 163 15.95 -4.94 9.40
C ALA A 163 15.60 -5.48 10.81
N GLN A 164 14.52 -4.98 11.42
CA GLN A 164 14.01 -5.49 12.71
C GLN A 164 13.59 -6.96 12.61
N ASN A 165 13.03 -7.37 11.47
CA ASN A 165 12.44 -8.70 11.29
C ASN A 165 13.41 -9.70 10.64
N GLY A 166 14.71 -9.57 10.92
CA GLY A 166 15.75 -10.51 10.49
C GLY A 166 16.35 -10.24 9.11
N GLY A 167 15.83 -9.27 8.36
CA GLY A 167 16.41 -8.78 7.12
C GLY A 167 16.58 -9.84 6.05
N ARG A 168 17.79 -10.36 5.91
CA ARG A 168 18.17 -11.39 4.91
C ARG A 168 18.45 -12.76 5.54
N LYS A 169 18.36 -12.87 6.87
CA LYS A 169 18.74 -14.07 7.64
C LYS A 169 17.62 -15.11 7.69
N THR A 170 16.38 -14.65 7.51
CA THR A 170 15.16 -15.46 7.56
C THR A 170 14.11 -14.81 6.64
N PRO A 171 13.10 -15.53 6.13
CA PRO A 171 11.94 -14.89 5.52
C PRO A 171 11.32 -13.90 6.53
N ALA A 172 11.49 -12.61 6.27
CA ALA A 172 11.08 -11.56 7.19
C ALA A 172 9.61 -11.21 6.98
N LEU A 173 8.73 -11.55 7.94
CA LEU A 173 7.33 -11.12 7.92
C LEU A 173 7.28 -9.59 8.09
N ILE A 174 6.63 -8.89 7.16
CA ILE A 174 6.55 -7.42 7.14
C ILE A 174 5.14 -6.94 7.47
N GLY A 175 4.11 -7.73 7.20
CA GLY A 175 2.73 -7.37 7.46
C GLY A 175 1.74 -8.31 6.79
N TYR A 176 0.52 -7.82 6.61
CA TYR A 176 -0.56 -8.59 5.99
C TYR A 176 -1.26 -7.79 4.91
N ALA A 177 -1.61 -8.47 3.82
CA ALA A 177 -2.39 -7.91 2.74
C ALA A 177 -3.86 -7.80 3.14
N ALA A 178 -4.60 -6.92 2.45
CA ALA A 178 -6.03 -6.71 2.71
C ALA A 178 -6.86 -8.01 2.59
N ASP A 179 -6.37 -9.00 1.85
CA ASP A 179 -7.02 -10.31 1.68
C ASP A 179 -6.61 -11.36 2.71
N GLY A 180 -5.79 -11.01 3.70
CA GLY A 180 -5.39 -11.87 4.81
C GLY A 180 -4.03 -12.55 4.63
N PHE A 181 -3.51 -12.64 3.40
CA PHE A 181 -2.23 -13.32 3.18
C PHE A 181 -1.04 -12.52 3.75
N PRO A 182 -0.02 -13.21 4.27
CA PRO A 182 1.21 -12.57 4.74
C PRO A 182 1.95 -11.82 3.63
N ILE A 183 2.71 -10.80 4.05
CA ILE A 183 3.63 -10.04 3.20
C ILE A 183 5.03 -10.18 3.77
N TYR A 184 5.97 -10.66 2.97
CA TYR A 184 7.36 -10.86 3.34
C TYR A 184 8.31 -9.89 2.62
N GLY A 185 9.50 -9.73 3.18
CA GLY A 185 10.63 -9.05 2.56
C GLY A 185 11.17 -9.78 1.32
N ASN A 186 12.12 -9.17 0.63
CA ASN A 186 12.62 -9.64 -0.67
C ASN A 186 13.59 -10.86 -0.60
N TYR A 187 13.68 -11.53 0.55
CA TYR A 187 14.51 -12.71 0.74
C TYR A 187 13.63 -13.85 1.28
N GLY A 188 13.81 -15.04 0.72
CA GLY A 188 13.15 -16.25 1.17
C GLY A 188 14.01 -17.49 0.92
N TYR A 189 13.51 -18.66 1.30
CA TYR A 189 14.18 -19.92 1.05
C TYR A 189 14.33 -20.19 -0.45
N SER A 190 15.51 -20.70 -0.81
CA SER A 190 15.86 -21.12 -2.17
C SER A 190 15.01 -22.27 -2.65
N ASP A 191 14.73 -23.23 -1.76
CA ASP A 191 13.72 -24.26 -1.92
C ASP A 191 12.46 -23.80 -1.18
N PRO A 192 11.34 -23.52 -1.88
CA PRO A 192 10.12 -23.10 -1.20
C PRO A 192 9.52 -24.15 -0.27
N ALA A 193 9.84 -25.44 -0.45
CA ALA A 193 9.15 -26.52 0.23
C ALA A 193 9.71 -26.83 1.64
N LYS A 194 10.86 -26.26 2.01
CA LYS A 194 11.52 -26.51 3.30
C LYS A 194 12.46 -25.37 3.69
N PRO A 195 12.79 -25.22 4.98
CA PRO A 195 13.86 -24.32 5.39
C PRO A 195 15.17 -24.66 4.64
N SER A 196 15.72 -23.68 3.93
CA SER A 196 16.92 -23.86 3.10
C SER A 196 17.79 -22.60 3.12
N SER A 197 18.80 -22.53 2.24
CA SER A 197 19.59 -21.31 2.07
C SER A 197 18.71 -20.13 1.64
N MET A 198 18.97 -18.95 2.20
CA MET A 198 18.27 -17.72 1.82
C MET A 198 18.76 -17.24 0.44
N LYS A 199 17.82 -16.86 -0.43
CA LYS A 199 18.09 -16.16 -1.68
C LYS A 199 17.24 -14.90 -1.78
N LYS A 200 17.70 -13.95 -2.59
CA LYS A 200 16.86 -12.84 -3.02
C LYS A 200 15.82 -13.36 -4.02
N LEU A 201 14.56 -12.98 -3.83
CA LEU A 201 13.46 -13.35 -4.70
C LEU A 201 13.24 -12.28 -5.76
N ASN A 202 13.12 -12.70 -7.01
CA ASN A 202 13.00 -11.80 -8.15
C ASN A 202 11.56 -11.73 -8.67
N SER A 203 11.11 -10.51 -8.97
CA SER A 203 9.85 -10.30 -9.70
C SER A 203 9.93 -10.88 -11.10
N SER A 204 8.79 -11.38 -11.58
CA SER A 204 8.63 -11.90 -12.94
C SER A 204 8.21 -10.82 -13.95
N TYR A 205 8.23 -9.55 -13.56
CA TYR A 205 7.93 -8.44 -14.47
C TYR A 205 9.18 -7.96 -15.23
N ALA A 206 8.97 -7.58 -16.48
CA ALA A 206 10.00 -6.96 -17.32
C ALA A 206 9.45 -5.69 -17.99
N ILE A 207 10.34 -4.77 -18.33
CA ILE A 207 10.00 -3.64 -19.21
C ILE A 207 9.74 -4.20 -20.61
N LYS A 208 8.63 -3.80 -21.23
CA LYS A 208 8.28 -4.17 -22.60
C LYS A 208 9.31 -3.61 -23.59
N SER A 209 9.49 -4.29 -24.72
CA SER A 209 10.28 -3.76 -25.84
C SER A 209 9.43 -2.86 -26.74
N GLY A 210 10.08 -1.99 -27.52
CA GLY A 210 9.42 -1.12 -28.50
C GLY A 210 8.92 0.21 -27.92
N THR A 211 7.91 0.79 -28.58
CA THR A 211 7.37 2.12 -28.30
C THR A 211 5.93 2.07 -27.78
N ARG A 212 5.58 3.06 -26.96
CA ARG A 212 4.21 3.25 -26.48
C ARG A 212 3.32 3.65 -27.67
N PRO A 213 2.20 2.94 -27.91
CA PRO A 213 1.34 3.21 -29.06
C PRO A 213 0.49 4.49 -28.89
N SER A 214 0.36 5.01 -27.67
CA SER A 214 -0.46 6.18 -27.34
C SER A 214 0.04 6.87 -26.07
N GLY A 215 -0.62 7.97 -25.70
CA GLY A 215 -0.34 8.72 -24.48
C GLY A 215 1.06 9.35 -24.49
N PRO A 216 1.93 9.07 -23.50
CA PRO A 216 3.27 9.66 -23.41
C PRO A 216 4.18 9.41 -24.63
N GLY A 217 3.88 8.41 -25.48
CA GLY A 217 4.73 8.04 -26.61
C GLY A 217 6.14 7.58 -26.18
N GLY A 218 7.05 7.48 -27.15
CA GLY A 218 8.45 7.08 -26.92
C GLY A 218 8.61 5.62 -26.50
N SER A 219 9.84 5.20 -26.16
CA SER A 219 10.13 3.83 -25.75
C SER A 219 9.58 3.50 -24.37
N TYR A 220 9.18 2.24 -24.17
CA TYR A 220 8.97 1.70 -22.83
C TYR A 220 10.28 1.79 -22.04
N ASN A 221 10.25 2.52 -20.91
CA ASN A 221 11.47 2.82 -20.15
C ASN A 221 11.28 2.72 -18.63
N GLY A 222 10.16 2.12 -18.19
CA GLY A 222 9.85 1.87 -16.79
C GLY A 222 9.38 3.09 -16.00
N VAL A 223 9.05 4.18 -16.69
CA VAL A 223 8.52 5.41 -16.08
C VAL A 223 7.06 5.22 -15.67
N PHE A 224 6.30 4.44 -16.45
CA PHE A 224 4.89 4.19 -16.20
C PHE A 224 4.65 2.74 -15.79
N THR A 225 3.61 2.48 -14.98
CA THR A 225 3.15 1.12 -14.64
C THR A 225 2.94 0.29 -15.90
N GLN A 226 2.35 0.91 -16.92
CA GLN A 226 2.02 0.30 -18.20
C GLN A 226 3.25 0.00 -19.06
N ASP A 227 4.46 0.35 -18.63
CA ASP A 227 5.69 -0.07 -19.31
C ASP A 227 6.08 -1.51 -18.99
N TYR A 228 5.58 -2.06 -17.88
CA TYR A 228 5.92 -3.39 -17.41
C TYR A 228 4.91 -4.43 -17.90
N ALA A 229 5.39 -5.65 -18.14
CA ALA A 229 4.57 -6.82 -18.41
C ALA A 229 5.05 -7.98 -17.55
N TYR A 230 4.10 -8.75 -17.01
CA TYR A 230 4.39 -10.01 -16.35
C TYR A 230 4.85 -11.04 -17.39
N GLN A 231 5.88 -11.80 -17.04
CA GLN A 231 6.43 -12.89 -17.83
C GLN A 231 6.53 -14.13 -16.95
N ASP A 232 5.62 -15.09 -17.16
CA ASP A 232 5.59 -16.32 -16.38
C ASP A 232 6.94 -17.04 -16.39
N GLY A 233 7.36 -17.54 -15.23
CA GLY A 233 8.65 -18.20 -15.04
C GLY A 233 9.91 -17.34 -15.19
N ARG A 234 9.81 -16.01 -15.43
CA ARG A 234 11.01 -15.13 -15.54
C ARG A 234 11.74 -15.00 -14.20
N GLY A 235 10.99 -14.87 -13.12
CA GLY A 235 11.49 -14.70 -11.77
C GLY A 235 11.01 -15.81 -10.84
N ASP A 236 10.98 -15.51 -9.54
CA ASP A 236 10.56 -16.45 -8.49
C ASP A 236 9.08 -16.30 -8.12
N LEU A 237 8.41 -15.27 -8.64
CA LEU A 237 7.13 -14.77 -8.13
C LEU A 237 6.05 -14.75 -9.22
N ASP A 238 4.80 -14.96 -8.82
CA ASP A 238 3.64 -14.96 -9.73
C ASP A 238 3.20 -13.53 -10.14
N GLN A 239 2.10 -13.41 -10.89
CA GLN A 239 1.60 -12.11 -11.38
C GLN A 239 1.24 -11.13 -10.25
N CYS A 240 0.91 -11.61 -9.05
CA CYS A 240 0.68 -10.76 -7.89
C CYS A 240 1.92 -10.64 -7.00
N ASN A 241 3.09 -10.98 -7.54
CA ASN A 241 4.37 -10.91 -6.85
C ASN A 241 4.38 -11.76 -5.56
N GLY A 242 3.70 -12.90 -5.58
CA GLY A 242 3.68 -13.86 -4.48
C GLY A 242 4.16 -15.25 -4.89
N ARG A 243 4.25 -16.15 -3.91
CA ARG A 243 4.62 -17.56 -4.09
C ARG A 243 4.04 -18.41 -2.95
N PHE A 244 3.97 -19.72 -3.14
CA PHE A 244 3.79 -20.66 -2.03
C PHE A 244 5.15 -21.06 -1.50
N ALA A 245 5.39 -20.91 -0.19
CA ALA A 245 6.58 -21.43 0.46
C ALA A 245 6.37 -21.58 1.98
N VAL A 246 7.23 -22.37 2.61
CA VAL A 246 7.38 -22.42 4.06
C VAL A 246 8.06 -21.15 4.58
N THR A 247 7.69 -20.73 5.78
CA THR A 247 8.29 -19.61 6.51
C THR A 247 8.34 -19.96 8.01
N PRO A 248 9.05 -19.21 8.86
CA PRO A 248 9.08 -19.48 10.30
C PRO A 248 7.69 -19.54 10.93
N GLU A 249 6.78 -18.68 10.46
CA GLU A 249 5.40 -18.58 10.94
C GLU A 249 4.47 -19.65 10.34
N TYR A 250 4.80 -20.15 9.14
CA TYR A 250 3.99 -21.11 8.38
C TYR A 250 4.88 -22.28 7.94
N PRO A 251 5.22 -23.21 8.85
CA PRO A 251 6.15 -24.32 8.57
C PRO A 251 5.61 -25.32 7.55
N ASP A 252 4.29 -25.46 7.43
CA ASP A 252 3.63 -26.30 6.42
C ASP A 252 3.43 -25.58 5.08
N GLY A 253 3.83 -24.30 5.00
CA GLY A 253 3.73 -23.48 3.82
C GLY A 253 2.46 -22.65 3.77
N THR A 254 2.59 -21.48 3.16
CA THR A 254 1.46 -20.61 2.83
C THR A 254 1.73 -19.87 1.53
N TYR A 255 0.66 -19.51 0.83
CA TYR A 255 0.78 -18.49 -0.19
C TYR A 255 1.04 -17.15 0.50
N HIS A 256 2.05 -16.42 0.08
CA HIS A 256 2.35 -15.11 0.61
C HIS A 256 2.86 -14.19 -0.49
N TYR A 257 2.73 -12.89 -0.24
CA TYR A 257 3.26 -11.87 -1.11
C TYR A 257 4.67 -11.49 -0.73
N VAL A 258 5.44 -11.04 -1.70
CA VAL A 258 6.82 -10.64 -1.52
C VAL A 258 6.95 -9.18 -1.95
N LEU A 259 7.51 -8.34 -1.09
CA LEU A 259 7.96 -7.00 -1.49
C LEU A 259 9.29 -7.13 -2.23
N THR A 260 9.48 -6.36 -3.30
CA THR A 260 10.68 -6.46 -4.16
C THR A 260 11.35 -5.10 -4.34
N ASP A 261 12.60 -5.12 -4.81
CA ASP A 261 13.36 -3.92 -5.15
C ASP A 261 13.26 -3.53 -6.63
N SER A 262 12.50 -4.31 -7.41
CA SER A 262 12.09 -4.05 -8.77
C SER A 262 10.58 -3.98 -8.86
N PHE A 263 10.03 -3.54 -10.00
CA PHE A 263 8.58 -3.48 -10.18
C PHE A 263 7.94 -4.86 -9.90
N PRO A 264 6.84 -4.93 -9.11
CA PRO A 264 5.98 -3.80 -8.72
C PRO A 264 6.33 -3.12 -7.39
N PHE A 265 7.44 -3.52 -6.73
CA PHE A 265 7.88 -3.10 -5.39
C PHE A 265 6.94 -3.53 -4.26
N ILE A 266 5.68 -3.10 -4.34
CA ILE A 266 4.52 -3.60 -3.59
C ILE A 266 3.58 -4.24 -4.63
N PRO A 267 3.02 -5.44 -4.38
CA PRO A 267 2.08 -6.09 -5.29
C PRO A 267 0.93 -5.21 -5.79
N ARG A 268 0.47 -5.47 -7.02
CA ARG A 268 -0.64 -4.74 -7.69
C ARG A 268 -1.96 -5.51 -7.73
N CYS A 269 -2.01 -6.71 -7.16
CA CYS A 269 -3.20 -7.52 -7.10
C CYS A 269 -3.18 -8.46 -5.92
N TRP A 270 -4.36 -8.94 -5.56
CA TRP A 270 -4.57 -9.96 -4.54
C TRP A 270 -4.96 -11.29 -5.18
N MET A 271 -4.39 -12.39 -4.71
CA MET A 271 -4.84 -13.75 -4.99
C MET A 271 -5.93 -14.22 -4.01
N GLY A 272 -6.35 -13.43 -3.03
CA GLY A 272 -7.47 -13.73 -2.13
C GLY A 272 -8.71 -12.82 -2.32
N SER A 273 -9.49 -12.67 -1.25
CA SER A 273 -10.61 -11.73 -1.16
C SER A 273 -10.25 -10.58 -0.21
N PRO A 274 -9.96 -9.36 -0.71
CA PRO A 274 -9.64 -8.23 0.16
C PRO A 274 -10.84 -7.83 1.03
N ASP A 275 -10.61 -7.55 2.31
CA ASP A 275 -11.62 -7.03 3.22
C ASP A 275 -11.97 -5.57 2.87
N GLN A 276 -13.24 -5.21 3.08
CA GLN A 276 -13.76 -3.90 2.73
C GLN A 276 -13.21 -2.77 3.62
N SER A 277 -12.65 -3.07 4.79
CA SER A 277 -12.06 -2.04 5.66
C SER A 277 -10.98 -1.21 4.94
N PHE A 278 -10.25 -1.81 4.00
CA PHE A 278 -9.22 -1.13 3.18
C PHE A 278 -9.81 -0.21 2.10
N SER A 279 -11.08 -0.41 1.72
CA SER A 279 -11.75 0.41 0.70
C SER A 279 -12.08 1.82 1.19
N ARG A 280 -12.20 2.01 2.51
CA ARG A 280 -12.67 3.26 3.11
C ARG A 280 -11.55 4.28 3.37
N LEU A 281 -10.28 3.89 3.16
CA LEU A 281 -9.12 4.65 3.61
C LEU A 281 -8.72 5.80 2.67
N LYS A 282 -8.93 5.67 1.36
CA LYS A 282 -8.46 6.66 0.36
C LYS A 282 -9.50 7.71 -0.07
N GLY A 283 -10.73 7.66 0.47
CA GLY A 283 -11.87 8.50 0.03
C GLY A 283 -12.34 9.60 1.00
N GLY A 284 -11.70 9.74 2.17
CA GLY A 284 -12.22 10.58 3.26
C GLY A 284 -12.00 12.09 3.12
N GLY A 285 -11.06 12.53 2.29
CA GLY A 285 -10.64 13.94 2.21
C GLY A 285 -11.65 14.87 1.53
N GLU A 286 -12.15 14.48 0.36
CA GLU A 286 -13.07 15.33 -0.42
C GLU A 286 -14.49 15.35 0.17
N ALA A 287 -15.00 14.20 0.60
CA ALA A 287 -16.36 14.10 1.16
C ALA A 287 -16.51 14.85 2.50
N ARG A 288 -15.46 14.90 3.32
CA ARG A 288 -15.48 15.61 4.61
C ARG A 288 -15.35 17.13 4.42
N ARG A 289 -14.62 17.59 3.40
CA ARG A 289 -14.60 19.01 3.00
C ARG A 289 -15.95 19.47 2.44
N ALA A 290 -16.63 18.65 1.64
CA ALA A 290 -17.97 18.97 1.13
C ALA A 290 -19.02 19.06 2.25
N ARG A 291 -18.95 18.20 3.27
CA ARG A 291 -19.86 18.26 4.43
C ARG A 291 -19.63 19.46 5.36
N LEU A 292 -18.40 19.95 5.47
CA LEU A 292 -18.08 21.12 6.27
C LEU A 292 -18.36 22.44 5.54
N ALA A 293 -18.24 22.45 4.20
CA ALA A 293 -18.61 23.61 3.37
C ALA A 293 -20.14 23.80 3.25
N GLY A 294 -20.94 22.78 3.52
CA GLY A 294 -22.42 22.84 3.47
C GLY A 294 -23.11 23.32 4.76
N ARG A 295 -22.36 23.71 5.80
CA ARG A 295 -22.91 24.19 7.09
C ARG A 295 -22.58 25.66 7.40
N GLY A 296 -22.23 26.44 6.39
CA GLY A 296 -22.17 27.91 6.48
C GLY A 296 -23.53 28.52 6.17
N GLU A 297 -24.01 29.37 7.08
CA GLU A 297 -25.32 29.99 7.13
C GLU A 297 -25.73 30.76 5.85
N ARG A 298 -27.02 30.68 5.48
CA ARG A 298 -27.74 31.73 4.71
C ARG A 298 -28.66 32.44 5.69
N PRO A 299 -28.70 33.78 5.70
CA PRO A 299 -29.73 34.52 4.94
C PRO A 299 -29.18 35.88 4.39
N ALA A 300 -29.83 36.71 3.56
CA ALA A 300 -30.98 36.67 2.64
C ALA A 300 -30.92 37.95 1.77
N GLN A 301 -31.36 37.84 0.50
CA GLN A 301 -31.99 38.85 -0.39
C GLN A 301 -31.23 40.08 -0.94
N GLY A 302 -31.50 40.35 -2.24
CA GLY A 302 -31.27 41.62 -2.94
C GLY A 302 -31.17 41.43 -4.46
N ALA A 303 -32.12 42.01 -5.22
CA ALA A 303 -32.24 42.01 -6.69
C ALA A 303 -30.97 42.53 -7.41
N GLU A 304 -30.68 42.22 -8.69
CA GLU A 304 -31.33 42.81 -9.86
C GLU A 304 -30.83 42.15 -11.17
N MET A 305 -31.68 42.14 -12.20
CA MET A 305 -31.32 41.76 -13.57
C MET A 305 -30.37 42.78 -14.21
N ARG A 306 -29.42 42.30 -15.05
CA ARG A 306 -29.13 42.92 -16.36
C ARG A 306 -28.28 42.00 -17.25
N SER A 307 -28.67 41.97 -18.53
CA SER A 307 -28.06 41.23 -19.63
C SER A 307 -26.76 41.86 -20.14
N ALA A 308 -25.83 41.04 -20.63
CA ALA A 308 -25.02 41.39 -21.80
C ALA A 308 -24.42 40.15 -22.47
N ARG A 309 -24.73 39.99 -23.77
CA ARG A 309 -24.03 39.11 -24.70
C ARG A 309 -22.63 39.67 -24.98
N GLY A 310 -21.67 38.79 -25.23
CA GLY A 310 -20.32 39.17 -25.68
C GLY A 310 -19.55 37.98 -26.22
N THR A 311 -19.76 37.68 -27.51
CA THR A 311 -18.97 36.77 -28.33
C THR A 311 -17.64 37.42 -28.72
N GLY A 312 -16.52 36.72 -28.58
CA GLY A 312 -15.23 37.12 -29.14
C GLY A 312 -14.16 36.01 -29.02
N PRO A 313 -13.36 35.74 -30.08
CA PRO A 313 -12.48 34.57 -30.15
C PRO A 313 -11.18 34.77 -29.35
N ARG A 314 -10.62 33.69 -28.81
CA ARG A 314 -9.29 33.67 -28.18
C ARG A 314 -8.22 33.35 -29.23
N PRO A 315 -7.14 34.14 -29.35
CA PRO A 315 -6.02 33.81 -30.23
C PRO A 315 -5.06 32.82 -29.56
N ASP A 316 -4.48 31.95 -30.38
CA ASP A 316 -3.35 31.10 -30.08
C ASP A 316 -2.12 31.92 -29.65
N GLY A 317 -1.37 31.41 -28.67
CA GLY A 317 -0.08 32.02 -28.33
C GLY A 317 0.60 31.50 -27.08
N ALA A 318 1.73 30.82 -27.33
CA ALA A 318 2.91 30.76 -26.47
C ALA A 318 2.94 29.75 -25.30
N ARG A 319 3.74 28.69 -25.55
CA ARG A 319 4.50 27.91 -24.58
C ARG A 319 4.98 28.77 -23.41
N ARG A 320 4.56 28.42 -22.19
CA ARG A 320 5.26 28.78 -20.94
C ARG A 320 5.33 27.56 -20.04
N GLY A 321 6.57 27.21 -19.66
CA GLY A 321 6.97 26.40 -18.51
C GLY A 321 6.09 25.19 -18.18
N GLY A 322 6.44 24.01 -18.72
CA GLY A 322 5.87 22.76 -18.25
C GLY A 322 6.08 22.61 -16.75
N LYS A 323 4.97 22.56 -15.99
CA LYS A 323 4.94 22.14 -14.59
C LYS A 323 5.72 20.82 -14.48
N MET A 324 6.60 20.67 -13.49
CA MET A 324 7.21 19.36 -13.23
C MET A 324 6.06 18.34 -13.08
N PRO A 325 6.16 17.16 -13.73
CA PRO A 325 5.03 16.25 -13.93
C PRO A 325 4.38 15.71 -12.65
N CYS A 326 4.96 15.99 -11.48
CA CYS A 326 4.51 15.49 -10.18
C CYS A 326 4.53 16.61 -9.11
N SER A 327 4.32 17.88 -9.51
CA SER A 327 4.34 19.04 -8.59
C SER A 327 3.07 19.15 -7.70
N GLY A 328 2.33 18.06 -7.53
CA GLY A 328 1.00 18.02 -6.92
C GLY A 328 0.87 17.06 -5.75
N SER A 329 1.97 16.43 -5.30
CA SER A 329 2.05 15.78 -4.00
C SER A 329 2.29 16.86 -2.95
#